data_AF-A0A8I1RYP3-F1
#
_entry.id   AF-A0A8I1RYP3-F1
#
_cell.length_a   1.000
_cell.length_b   1.000
_cell.length_c   1.000
_cell.angle_alpha   90.00
_cell.angle_beta   90.00
_cell.angle_gamma   90.00
#
_symmetry.space_group_name_H-M   'P 1'
#
loop_
_entity.id
_entity.type
_entity.pdbx_description
1 polymer ?
#
loop_
_entity_poly.entity_id
_entity_poly.type
_entity_poly.pdbx_seq_one_letter_code
_entity_poly.pdbx_strand_id
1 'polypeptide(L)'
;MTAAAVLLVTAPARAQDLETLNGTWQGSLRPLSDSSLASRNSPIVVRLLISNDTVQVFQPGQDGSFIEIKPGTYRIIRLKTNAVILSIDSGKDREGTWVQSHTYSVTLKDANTLITNLYWVVNNNDLPPSQDFSKFTVAAVGELVRQP
;
A
#
# COMPACT_ATOMS: atom_id res chain seq x y z
N MET A 1 -56.20 21.86 15.35
CA MET A 1 -55.05 21.50 14.49
C MET A 1 -53.97 20.96 15.40
N THR A 2 -53.75 19.64 15.37
CA THR A 2 -52.80 18.96 16.26
C THR A 2 -51.60 18.54 15.43
N ALA A 3 -50.44 19.12 15.72
CA ALA A 3 -49.18 18.77 15.07
C ALA A 3 -48.66 17.45 15.64
N ALA A 4 -48.49 16.45 14.78
CA ALA A 4 -47.80 15.21 15.11
C ALA A 4 -46.29 15.42 14.98
N ALA A 5 -45.55 15.24 16.08
CA ALA A 5 -44.10 15.21 16.06
C ALA A 5 -43.64 13.87 15.47
N VAL A 6 -42.93 13.91 14.34
CA VAL A 6 -42.27 12.74 13.75
C VAL A 6 -40.94 12.55 14.46
N LEU A 7 -40.82 11.51 15.29
CA LEU A 7 -39.54 11.05 15.80
C LEU A 7 -38.77 10.34 14.68
N LEU A 8 -37.69 10.97 14.21
CA LEU A 8 -36.68 10.30 13.38
C LEU A 8 -35.83 9.42 14.29
N VAL A 9 -36.12 8.11 14.30
CA VAL A 9 -35.24 7.11 14.91
C VAL A 9 -34.09 6.87 13.93
N THR A 10 -32.90 7.39 14.23
CA THR A 10 -31.69 7.01 13.51
C THR A 10 -31.36 5.57 13.91
N ALA A 11 -31.51 4.64 12.96
CA ALA A 11 -31.04 3.28 13.16
C ALA A 11 -29.54 3.32 13.49
N PRO A 12 -29.07 2.58 14.52
CA PRO A 12 -27.64 2.51 14.78
C PRO A 12 -26.95 1.97 13.53
N ALA A 13 -25.85 2.60 13.12
CA ALA A 13 -25.01 2.08 12.06
C ALA A 13 -24.65 0.63 12.42
N ARG A 14 -25.02 -0.32 11.55
CA ARG A 14 -24.69 -1.73 11.75
C ARG A 14 -23.17 -1.81 11.93
N ALA A 15 -22.71 -2.45 13.01
CA ALA A 15 -21.29 -2.73 13.17
C ALA A 15 -20.81 -3.41 11.87
N GLN A 16 -19.82 -2.81 11.21
CA GLN A 16 -19.25 -3.40 10.01
C GLN A 16 -18.63 -4.73 10.43
N ASP A 17 -19.06 -5.80 9.78
CA ASP A 17 -18.42 -7.11 9.94
C ASP A 17 -17.12 -7.04 9.14
N LEU A 18 -16.06 -6.55 9.81
CA LEU A 18 -14.75 -6.44 9.21
C LEU A 18 -14.15 -7.84 9.18
N GLU A 19 -14.12 -8.40 7.97
CA GLU A 19 -13.54 -9.70 7.70
C GLU A 19 -12.02 -9.75 8.03
N THR A 20 -11.40 -10.87 7.69
CA THR A 20 -9.95 -11.02 7.74
C THR A 20 -9.26 -10.20 6.64
N LEU A 21 -8.06 -9.70 6.96
CA LEU A 21 -7.12 -9.13 5.99
C LEU A 21 -6.62 -10.18 4.98
N ASN A 22 -6.77 -11.48 5.28
CA ASN A 22 -6.39 -12.53 4.36
C ASN A 22 -7.21 -12.43 3.06
N GLY A 23 -6.55 -12.67 1.94
CA GLY A 23 -7.12 -12.61 0.61
C GLY A 23 -6.20 -11.92 -0.39
N THR A 24 -6.70 -11.80 -1.61
CA THR A 24 -6.06 -11.08 -2.70
C THR A 24 -6.67 -9.70 -2.81
N TRP A 25 -5.84 -8.66 -2.76
CA TRP A 25 -6.26 -7.26 -2.84
C TRP A 25 -5.58 -6.62 -4.04
N GLN A 26 -6.31 -5.89 -4.88
CA GLN A 26 -5.74 -5.26 -6.07
C GLN A 26 -6.31 -3.87 -6.30
N GLY A 27 -5.48 -2.96 -6.77
CA GLY A 27 -5.89 -1.60 -7.12
C GLY A 27 -4.72 -0.73 -7.53
N SER A 28 -4.97 0.57 -7.58
CA SER A 28 -3.99 1.56 -8.01
C SER A 28 -3.80 2.61 -6.92
N LEU A 29 -2.55 2.88 -6.57
CA LEU A 29 -2.17 3.92 -5.62
C LEU A 29 -1.79 5.18 -6.39
N ARG A 30 -2.41 6.30 -6.04
CA ARG A 30 -2.08 7.61 -6.58
C ARG A 30 -0.83 8.14 -5.89
N PRO A 31 0.25 8.47 -6.61
CA PRO A 31 1.40 9.13 -6.02
C PRO A 31 1.00 10.47 -5.38
N LEU A 32 1.59 10.76 -4.23
CA LEU A 32 1.54 12.07 -3.63
C LEU A 32 2.59 12.96 -4.32
N SER A 33 2.27 14.24 -4.44
CA SER A 33 3.17 15.25 -5.01
C SER A 33 3.47 16.28 -3.94
N ASP A 34 4.74 16.37 -3.56
CA ASP A 34 5.30 17.31 -2.61
C ASP A 34 6.78 17.52 -2.97
N SER A 35 7.37 18.68 -2.64
CA SER A 35 8.76 18.97 -2.97
C SER A 35 9.78 18.07 -2.26
N SER A 36 9.37 17.39 -1.18
CA SER A 36 10.18 16.39 -0.47
C SER A 36 10.08 14.97 -1.03
N LEU A 37 9.24 14.74 -2.06
CA LEU A 37 9.02 13.43 -2.67
C LEU A 37 9.56 13.37 -4.09
N ALA A 38 10.04 12.19 -4.49
CA ALA A 38 10.36 11.92 -5.88
C ALA A 38 9.10 12.02 -6.75
N SER A 39 9.22 12.79 -7.83
CA SER A 39 8.11 12.98 -8.78
C SER A 39 7.72 11.66 -9.44
N ARG A 40 6.42 11.38 -9.47
CA ARG A 40 5.84 10.22 -10.16
C ARG A 40 4.46 10.57 -10.68
N ASN A 41 4.29 10.50 -12.00
CA ASN A 41 3.08 10.98 -12.67
C ASN A 41 2.07 9.86 -13.00
N SER A 42 2.42 8.60 -12.70
CA SER A 42 1.59 7.43 -13.03
C SER A 42 1.18 6.69 -11.77
N PRO A 43 -0.08 6.23 -11.68
CA PRO A 43 -0.54 5.35 -10.61
C PRO A 43 0.33 4.11 -10.46
N ILE A 44 0.53 3.68 -9.21
CA ILE A 44 1.22 2.43 -8.89
C ILE A 44 0.16 1.35 -8.75
N VAL A 45 0.04 0.51 -9.77
CA VAL A 45 -0.83 -0.67 -9.71
C VAL A 45 -0.16 -1.73 -8.83
N VAL A 46 -0.89 -2.24 -7.84
CA VAL A 46 -0.39 -3.23 -6.89
C VAL A 46 -1.43 -4.31 -6.66
N ARG A 47 -0.93 -5.54 -6.47
CA ARG A 47 -1.70 -6.65 -5.90
C ARG A 47 -0.98 -7.18 -4.66
N LEU A 48 -1.71 -7.33 -3.58
CA LEU A 48 -1.25 -7.95 -2.34
C LEU A 48 -1.94 -9.30 -2.19
N LEU A 49 -1.16 -10.37 -1.98
CA LEU A 49 -1.70 -11.65 -1.53
C LEU A 49 -1.31 -11.81 -0.07
N ILE A 50 -2.30 -11.71 0.82
CA ILE A 50 -2.12 -11.86 2.26
C ILE A 50 -2.68 -13.23 2.66
N SER A 51 -1.82 -14.08 3.20
CA SER A 51 -2.22 -15.23 4.00
C SER A 51 -1.79 -14.94 5.44
N ASN A 52 -2.24 -15.69 6.45
CA ASN A 52 -1.77 -15.52 7.85
C ASN A 52 -0.25 -15.24 7.86
N ASP A 53 0.30 -14.28 8.59
CA ASP A 53 1.74 -13.96 8.68
C ASP A 53 2.65 -13.92 7.42
N THR A 54 2.13 -14.15 6.22
CA THR A 54 2.85 -14.12 4.94
C THR A 54 2.17 -13.18 3.97
N VAL A 55 3.00 -12.55 3.14
CA VAL A 55 2.51 -11.61 2.13
C VAL A 55 3.40 -11.65 0.91
N GLN A 56 2.77 -11.60 -0.25
CA GLN A 56 3.44 -11.41 -1.54
C GLN A 56 2.91 -10.13 -2.16
N VAL A 57 3.80 -9.38 -2.80
CA VAL A 57 3.47 -8.10 -3.45
C VAL A 57 3.74 -8.26 -4.93
N PHE A 58 2.77 -7.89 -5.76
CA PHE A 58 2.86 -8.00 -7.20
C PHE A 58 2.62 -6.65 -7.87
N GLN A 59 3.26 -6.46 -9.02
CA GLN A 59 3.04 -5.33 -9.93
C GLN A 59 2.86 -5.84 -11.36
N PRO A 60 2.22 -5.07 -12.26
CA PRO A 60 2.14 -5.44 -13.66
C PRO A 60 3.54 -5.50 -14.31
N GLY A 61 3.82 -6.59 -15.00
CA GLY A 61 4.93 -6.74 -15.93
C GLY A 61 4.64 -6.08 -17.28
N GLN A 62 5.58 -6.21 -18.20
CA GLN A 62 5.48 -5.58 -19.53
C GLN A 62 4.32 -6.12 -20.37
N ASP A 63 3.93 -7.37 -20.16
CA ASP A 63 2.81 -8.05 -20.82
C ASP A 63 1.47 -7.84 -20.09
N GLY A 64 1.46 -7.03 -19.02
CA GLY A 64 0.29 -6.79 -18.19
C GLY A 64 0.00 -7.91 -17.17
N SER A 65 0.78 -9.00 -17.17
CA SER A 65 0.67 -10.04 -16.13
C SER A 65 1.19 -9.52 -14.79
N PHE A 66 0.65 -10.00 -13.68
CA PHE A 66 1.17 -9.64 -12.36
C PHE A 66 2.41 -10.48 -12.03
N ILE A 67 3.53 -9.82 -11.80
CA ILE A 67 4.80 -10.43 -11.38
C ILE A 67 5.05 -10.12 -9.91
N GLU A 68 5.51 -11.11 -9.15
CA GLU A 68 5.91 -10.88 -7.75
C GLU A 68 7.16 -10.01 -7.73
N ILE A 69 7.10 -8.90 -7.00
CA ILE A 69 8.26 -8.05 -6.77
C ILE A 69 8.94 -8.48 -5.47
N LYS A 70 10.27 -8.50 -5.46
CA LYS A 70 11.10 -8.87 -4.29
C LYS A 70 10.61 -10.17 -3.60
N PRO A 71 10.61 -11.30 -4.33
CA PRO A 71 10.06 -12.55 -3.82
C PRO A 71 10.75 -12.96 -2.52
N GLY A 72 9.95 -13.30 -1.51
CA GLY A 72 10.42 -13.77 -0.19
C GLY A 72 11.01 -12.71 0.74
N THR A 73 11.09 -11.43 0.34
CA THR A 73 11.66 -10.38 1.20
C THR A 73 10.63 -9.70 2.09
N TYR A 74 9.36 -9.66 1.67
CA TYR A 74 8.31 -9.00 2.45
C TYR A 74 7.98 -9.74 3.75
N ARG A 75 7.66 -8.96 4.77
CA ARG A 75 7.10 -9.40 6.06
C ARG A 75 5.84 -8.60 6.35
N ILE A 76 4.94 -9.16 7.15
CA ILE A 76 3.71 -8.50 7.58
C ILE A 76 3.61 -8.52 9.11
N ILE A 77 3.32 -7.36 9.70
CA ILE A 77 2.99 -7.19 11.11
C ILE A 77 1.54 -6.73 11.16
N ARG A 78 0.68 -7.43 11.91
CA ARG A 78 -0.77 -7.22 11.90
C ARG A 78 -1.32 -6.95 13.29
N LEU A 79 -2.37 -6.12 13.36
CA LEU A 79 -3.18 -5.92 14.55
C LEU A 79 -4.63 -5.61 14.14
N LYS A 80 -5.54 -6.55 14.44
CA LYS A 80 -6.96 -6.46 14.06
C LYS A 80 -7.10 -6.18 12.55
N THR A 81 -7.68 -5.05 12.18
CA THR A 81 -7.96 -4.63 10.80
C THR A 81 -6.76 -3.97 10.12
N ASN A 82 -5.67 -3.72 10.85
CA ASN A 82 -4.51 -2.98 10.39
C ASN A 82 -3.33 -3.93 10.16
N ALA A 83 -2.50 -3.61 9.17
CA ALA A 83 -1.21 -4.24 9.00
C ALA A 83 -0.16 -3.30 8.40
N VAL A 84 1.11 -3.60 8.69
CA VAL A 84 2.27 -3.04 8.01
C VAL A 84 2.96 -4.17 7.27
N ILE A 85 3.05 -4.04 5.95
CA ILE A 85 3.81 -4.90 5.06
C ILE A 85 5.11 -4.19 4.76
N LEU A 86 6.26 -4.83 4.93
CA LEU A 86 7.56 -4.20 4.71
C LEU A 86 8.58 -5.13 4.06
N SER A 87 9.41 -4.56 3.21
CA SER A 87 10.69 -5.12 2.77
C SER A 87 11.77 -4.08 3.07
N ILE A 88 12.82 -4.50 3.77
CA ILE A 88 14.05 -3.72 3.94
C ILE A 88 15.15 -4.54 3.29
N ASP A 89 15.72 -4.03 2.20
CA ASP A 89 16.67 -4.76 1.37
C ASP A 89 17.74 -3.86 0.79
N SER A 90 18.77 -4.49 0.24
CA SER A 90 19.91 -3.83 -0.39
C SER A 90 20.33 -4.58 -1.64
N GLY A 91 20.97 -3.88 -2.57
CA GLY A 91 21.53 -4.48 -3.75
C GLY A 91 22.64 -3.64 -4.34
N LYS A 92 23.08 -4.04 -5.53
CA LYS A 92 24.13 -3.36 -6.28
C LYS A 92 23.78 -3.32 -7.76
N ASP A 93 23.98 -2.18 -8.39
CA ASP A 93 23.85 -1.99 -9.82
C ASP A 93 25.03 -1.17 -10.38
N ARG A 94 24.84 -0.54 -11.56
CA ARG A 94 25.87 0.27 -12.22
C ARG A 94 26.18 1.57 -11.49
N GLU A 95 25.24 2.08 -10.69
CA GLU A 95 25.34 3.32 -9.92
C GLU A 95 25.90 3.08 -8.52
N GLY A 96 25.94 1.81 -8.10
CA GLY A 96 26.62 1.36 -6.89
C GLY A 96 25.69 0.58 -5.97
N THR A 97 25.92 0.72 -4.68
CA THR A 97 25.17 0.04 -3.63
C THR A 97 23.96 0.86 -3.24
N TRP A 98 22.80 0.21 -3.18
CA TRP A 98 21.57 0.82 -2.70
C TRP A 98 21.01 0.07 -1.50
N VAL A 99 20.35 0.81 -0.62
CA VAL A 99 19.52 0.28 0.47
C VAL A 99 18.15 0.92 0.37
N GLN A 100 17.09 0.16 0.69
CA GLN A 100 15.74 0.70 0.63
C GLN A 100 14.83 0.12 1.70
N SER A 101 13.78 0.88 2.00
CA SER A 101 12.60 0.43 2.72
C SER A 101 11.40 0.58 1.81
N HIS A 102 10.64 -0.49 1.60
CA HIS A 102 9.42 -0.49 0.80
C HIS A 102 8.27 -1.01 1.66
N THR A 103 7.37 -0.11 2.05
CA THR A 103 6.35 -0.38 3.07
C THR A 103 4.96 -0.07 2.57
N TYR A 104 4.00 -0.93 2.90
CA TYR A 104 2.58 -0.68 2.76
C TYR A 104 1.93 -0.68 4.14
N SER A 105 1.31 0.44 4.53
CA SER A 105 0.41 0.47 5.69
C SER A 105 -1.02 0.30 5.19
N VAL A 106 -1.75 -0.66 5.75
CA VAL A 106 -3.08 -1.02 5.28
C VAL A 106 -4.08 -1.12 6.41
N THR A 107 -5.34 -0.78 6.13
CA THR A 107 -6.47 -1.07 7.02
C THR A 107 -7.73 -1.41 6.23
N LEU A 108 -8.52 -2.35 6.73
CA LEU A 108 -9.86 -2.60 6.19
C LEU A 108 -10.73 -1.36 6.39
N LYS A 109 -11.38 -0.94 5.31
CA LYS A 109 -12.46 0.06 5.29
C LYS A 109 -13.83 -0.61 5.38
N ASP A 110 -13.95 -1.76 4.74
CA ASP A 110 -15.09 -2.68 4.78
C ASP A 110 -14.61 -4.09 4.34
N ALA A 111 -15.53 -5.05 4.17
CA ALA A 111 -15.20 -6.43 3.81
C ALA A 111 -14.47 -6.56 2.46
N ASN A 112 -14.65 -5.60 1.54
CA ASN A 112 -14.15 -5.68 0.16
C ASN A 112 -13.16 -4.56 -0.20
N THR A 113 -12.87 -3.65 0.73
CA THR A 113 -12.02 -2.49 0.48
C THR A 113 -10.91 -2.34 1.51
N LEU A 114 -9.68 -2.22 1.02
CA LEU A 114 -8.47 -2.04 1.82
C LEU A 114 -7.83 -0.68 1.52
N ILE A 115 -7.86 0.22 2.50
CA ILE A 115 -7.09 1.47 2.43
C ILE A 115 -5.61 1.11 2.48
N THR A 116 -4.82 1.64 1.55
CA THR A 116 -3.41 1.29 1.38
C THR A 116 -2.56 2.53 1.14
N ASN A 117 -1.52 2.68 1.96
CA ASN A 117 -0.51 3.73 1.84
C ASN A 117 0.85 3.07 1.58
N LEU A 118 1.51 3.44 0.50
CA LEU A 118 2.87 3.05 0.15
C LEU A 118 3.87 4.13 0.56
N TYR A 119 4.97 3.74 1.19
CA TYR A 119 6.20 4.52 1.28
C TYR A 119 7.38 3.69 0.75
N TRP A 120 8.12 4.26 -0.19
CA TRP A 120 9.35 3.70 -0.73
C TRP A 120 10.48 4.68 -0.53
N VAL A 121 11.39 4.37 0.38
CA VAL A 121 12.55 5.19 0.71
C VAL A 121 13.79 4.49 0.20
N VAL A 122 14.59 5.18 -0.60
CA VAL A 122 15.81 4.64 -1.21
C VAL A 122 17.00 5.52 -0.86
N ASN A 123 18.11 4.86 -0.57
CA ASN A 123 19.41 5.47 -0.42
C ASN A 123 20.42 4.76 -1.32
N ASN A 124 20.85 5.45 -2.39
CA ASN A 124 21.95 5.05 -3.25
C ASN A 124 23.26 5.57 -2.65
N ASN A 125 23.99 4.69 -1.96
CA ASN A 125 25.09 5.06 -1.08
C ASN A 125 26.30 5.66 -1.82
N ASP A 126 26.51 5.24 -3.06
CA ASP A 126 27.71 5.57 -3.83
C ASP A 126 27.50 6.79 -4.75
N LEU A 127 26.30 7.39 -4.76
CA LEU A 127 25.98 8.59 -5.53
C LEU A 127 26.15 9.87 -4.69
N PRO A 128 26.65 10.98 -5.28
CA PRO A 128 26.72 12.27 -4.61
C PRO A 128 25.34 12.76 -4.13
N PRO A 129 25.22 13.30 -2.91
CA PRO A 129 23.94 13.81 -2.39
C PRO A 129 23.28 14.90 -3.23
N SER A 130 24.04 15.60 -4.07
CA SER A 130 23.55 16.63 -4.97
C SER A 130 22.76 16.10 -6.17
N GLN A 131 22.72 14.78 -6.39
CA GLN A 131 21.91 14.17 -7.43
C GLN A 131 20.53 13.81 -6.89
N ASP A 132 19.46 14.19 -7.61
CA ASP A 132 18.07 14.02 -7.21
C ASP A 132 17.66 12.56 -6.94
N PHE A 133 18.33 11.61 -7.59
CA PHE A 133 18.10 10.17 -7.42
C PHE A 133 19.05 9.52 -6.39
N SER A 134 19.92 10.28 -5.72
CA SER A 134 20.84 9.71 -4.72
C SER A 134 20.12 9.28 -3.45
N LYS A 135 19.08 10.01 -3.04
CA LYS A 135 18.24 9.76 -1.87
C LYS A 135 16.84 10.21 -2.24
N PHE A 136 15.86 9.32 -2.17
CA PHE A 136 14.50 9.71 -2.52
C PHE A 136 13.44 8.95 -1.74
N THR A 137 12.26 9.56 -1.67
CA THR A 137 11.06 8.95 -1.12
C THR A 137 9.95 9.02 -2.14
N VAL A 138 9.26 7.91 -2.39
CA VAL A 138 7.97 7.88 -3.09
C VAL A 138 6.90 7.58 -2.06
N ALA A 139 5.82 8.36 -2.04
CA ALA A 139 4.62 8.06 -1.27
C ALA A 139 3.42 7.95 -2.20
N ALA A 140 2.54 6.98 -1.98
CA ALA A 140 1.32 6.82 -2.76
C ALA A 140 0.18 6.28 -1.89
N VAL A 141 -1.06 6.66 -2.22
CA VAL A 141 -2.24 6.28 -1.44
C VAL A 141 -3.35 5.80 -2.36
N GLY A 142 -4.16 4.86 -1.90
CA GLY A 142 -5.29 4.36 -2.66
C GLY A 142 -6.10 3.31 -1.92
N GLU A 143 -7.12 2.81 -2.59
CA GLU A 143 -7.93 1.70 -2.11
C GLU A 143 -7.69 0.49 -3.02
N LEU A 144 -7.51 -0.68 -2.40
CA LEU A 144 -7.44 -1.96 -3.08
C LEU A 144 -8.76 -2.69 -2.87
N VAL A 145 -9.23 -3.38 -3.91
CA VAL A 145 -10.47 -4.14 -3.89
C VAL A 145 -10.14 -5.63 -3.76
N ARG A 146 -10.90 -6.33 -2.93
CA ARG A 146 -10.81 -7.78 -2.79
C ARG A 146 -11.08 -8.46 -4.13
N GLN A 147 -10.19 -9.37 -4.53
CA GLN A 147 -10.37 -10.19 -5.71
C GLN A 147 -11.05 -11.51 -5.34
N PRO A 148 -11.85 -12.11 -6.24
CA PRO A 148 -12.45 -13.42 -6.05
C PRO A 148 -11.44 -14.53 -5.77
#